data_AF-A0A7S3N527-F1
#
_entry.id   AF-A0A7S3N527-F1
#
_cell.length_a   1.000
_cell.length_b   1.000
_cell.length_c   1.000
_cell.angle_alpha   90.00
_cell.angle_beta   90.00
_cell.angle_gamma   90.00
#
_symmetry.space_group_name_H-M   'P 1'
#
loop_
_entity.id
_entity.type
_entity.pdbx_description
1 polymer ?
#
loop_
_entity_poly.entity_id
_entity_poly.type
_entity_poly.pdbx_seq_one_letter_code
_entity_poly.pdbx_strand_id
1 'polypeptide(L)'
;QNAGLLGQQKTSSGAAFGLPPGIEKPTFPFLPEKDQNEMEYTLVLDLDETLIHFVDMGADSYFLTRPGAHEFLEEMSKYYEIVVFTAGMKEYADWVIDKLDVNSRIKY
;
A
#
# COMPACT_ATOMS: atom_id res chain seq x y z
N GLN A 1 -12.60 37.93 21.98
CA GLN A 1 -11.39 38.58 21.43
C GLN A 1 -10.22 37.62 21.66
N ASN A 2 -9.61 37.19 20.55
CA ASN A 2 -8.30 36.54 20.31
C ASN A 2 -7.86 35.37 21.22
N ALA A 3 -7.72 34.12 20.75
CA ALA A 3 -6.91 33.55 19.67
C ALA A 3 -5.39 33.58 19.93
N GLY A 4 -4.78 32.39 19.94
CA GLY A 4 -3.33 32.14 19.96
C GLY A 4 -3.06 30.63 19.99
N LEU A 5 -3.27 29.93 18.87
CA LEU A 5 -2.20 29.31 18.06
C LEU A 5 -1.03 28.75 18.89
N LEU A 6 -1.10 27.45 19.23
CA LEU A 6 0.10 26.65 19.43
C LEU A 6 0.62 26.20 18.06
N GLY A 7 1.89 26.45 17.83
CA GLY A 7 2.52 26.56 16.53
C GLY A 7 2.42 25.32 15.65
N GLN A 8 1.87 25.52 14.45
CA GLN A 8 2.27 24.75 13.29
C GLN A 8 3.76 25.03 13.04
N GLN A 9 4.60 24.02 13.21
CA GLN A 9 5.95 24.07 12.68
C GLN A 9 5.85 24.14 11.16
N LYS A 10 6.16 25.32 10.62
CA LYS A 10 6.53 25.50 9.21
C LYS A 10 7.79 24.68 8.96
N THR A 11 7.66 23.48 8.39
CA THR A 11 8.78 22.87 7.69
C THR A 11 8.74 23.34 6.24
N SER A 12 9.80 24.04 5.88
CA SER A 12 10.11 24.53 4.55
C SER A 12 9.95 23.45 3.49
N SER A 13 9.24 23.80 2.42
CA SER A 13 9.42 23.35 1.03
C SER A 13 10.74 22.60 0.78
N GLY A 14 10.74 21.30 1.06
CA GLY A 14 11.71 20.34 0.55
C GLY A 14 11.05 19.62 -0.60
N ALA A 15 11.62 19.74 -1.80
CA ALA A 15 11.23 18.94 -2.96
C ALA A 15 11.12 17.47 -2.52
N ALA A 16 9.97 16.83 -2.77
CA ALA A 16 9.91 15.38 -2.60
C ALA A 16 10.81 14.81 -3.69
N PHE A 17 11.96 14.28 -3.29
CA PHE A 17 12.74 13.42 -4.16
C PHE A 17 11.80 12.33 -4.69
N GLY A 18 11.59 12.29 -6.01
CA GLY A 18 10.94 11.17 -6.69
C GLY A 18 9.49 11.33 -7.13
N LEU A 19 8.80 12.45 -6.88
CA LEU A 19 7.44 12.64 -7.44
C LEU A 19 7.49 13.41 -8.78
N PRO A 20 6.85 12.88 -9.84
CA PRO A 20 6.65 13.61 -11.09
C PRO A 20 5.94 14.96 -10.88
N PRO A 21 6.21 15.96 -11.73
CA PRO A 21 5.50 17.25 -11.68
C PRO A 21 3.98 17.03 -11.83
N GLY A 22 3.20 17.59 -10.91
CA GLY A 22 1.73 17.51 -10.94
C GLY A 22 1.10 16.41 -10.08
N ILE A 23 1.91 15.57 -9.43
CA ILE A 23 1.40 14.65 -8.39
C ILE A 23 1.35 15.39 -7.06
N GLU A 24 0.14 15.57 -6.51
CA GLU A 24 -0.01 16.07 -5.16
C GLU A 24 0.64 15.11 -4.17
N LYS A 25 1.44 15.64 -3.24
CA LYS A 25 2.01 14.82 -2.17
C LYS A 25 0.86 14.26 -1.34
N PRO A 26 0.83 12.95 -1.05
CA PRO A 26 -0.09 12.40 -0.08
C PRO A 26 0.02 13.20 1.23
N THR A 27 -1.12 13.58 1.81
CA THR A 27 -1.17 14.28 3.09
C THR A 27 -1.48 13.28 4.19
N PHE A 28 -0.96 13.52 5.40
CA PHE A 28 -1.25 12.68 6.55
C PHE A 28 -2.70 12.88 7.03
N PRO A 29 -3.43 11.81 7.41
CA PRO A 29 -3.02 10.39 7.39
C PRO A 29 -3.03 9.79 5.98
N PHE A 30 -2.06 8.90 5.70
CA PHE A 30 -1.88 8.29 4.37
C PHE A 30 -2.87 7.16 4.05
N LEU A 31 -3.65 6.73 5.04
CA LEU A 31 -4.79 5.84 4.89
C LEU A 31 -6.03 6.54 5.45
N PRO A 32 -7.24 6.21 4.96
CA PRO A 32 -8.48 6.69 5.56
C PRO A 32 -8.59 6.35 7.05
N GLU A 33 -9.40 7.11 7.79
CA GLU A 33 -9.74 6.73 9.16
C GLU A 33 -10.46 5.38 9.17
N LYS A 34 -10.11 4.55 10.14
CA LYS A 34 -10.66 3.21 10.29
C LYS A 34 -12.04 3.25 10.91
N ASP A 35 -12.99 2.51 10.34
CA ASP A 35 -14.32 2.35 10.95
C ASP A 35 -14.20 1.51 12.23
N GLN A 36 -14.93 1.89 13.28
CA GLN A 36 -14.94 1.18 14.55
C GLN A 36 -15.51 -0.25 14.44
N ASN A 37 -16.25 -0.55 13.38
CA ASN A 37 -16.79 -1.89 13.10
C ASN A 37 -15.85 -2.78 12.28
N GLU A 38 -14.68 -2.27 11.86
CA GLU A 38 -13.69 -3.04 11.12
C GLU A 38 -12.74 -3.83 12.03
N MET A 39 -11.90 -4.67 11.42
CA MET A 39 -10.90 -5.48 12.11
C MET A 39 -10.01 -4.62 13.02
N GLU A 40 -9.71 -5.07 14.24
CA GLU A 40 -8.89 -4.28 15.18
C GLU A 40 -7.48 -3.98 14.63
N TYR A 41 -6.87 -4.98 13.99
CA TYR A 41 -5.48 -4.90 13.52
C TYR A 41 -5.40 -4.76 11.99
N THR A 42 -4.35 -4.06 11.56
CA THR A 42 -4.00 -3.92 10.14
C THR A 42 -2.70 -4.67 9.88
N LEU A 43 -2.71 -5.57 8.90
CA LEU A 43 -1.53 -6.30 8.45
C LEU A 43 -1.00 -5.62 7.19
N VAL A 44 0.15 -4.96 7.32
CA VAL A 44 0.84 -4.31 6.19
C VAL A 44 1.85 -5.28 5.60
N LEU A 45 1.76 -5.53 4.29
CA LEU A 45 2.58 -6.50 3.56
C LEU A 45 3.32 -5.82 2.41
N ASP A 46 4.57 -6.21 2.19
CA ASP A 46 5.25 -5.94 0.93
C ASP A 46 4.83 -6.94 -0.15
N LEU A 47 5.13 -6.64 -1.42
CA LEU A 47 4.87 -7.52 -2.58
C LEU A 47 6.10 -8.33 -2.97
N ASP A 48 7.12 -7.65 -3.49
CA ASP A 48 8.29 -8.28 -4.10
C ASP A 48 9.11 -9.04 -3.05
N GLU A 49 9.50 -10.28 -3.37
CA GLU A 49 10.18 -11.22 -2.48
C GLU A 49 9.42 -11.58 -1.19
N THR A 50 8.16 -11.14 -1.06
CA THR A 50 7.31 -11.42 0.10
C THR A 50 6.11 -12.28 -0.29
N LEU A 51 5.27 -11.81 -1.22
CA LEU A 51 4.10 -12.53 -1.73
C LEU A 51 4.34 -13.09 -3.15
N ILE A 52 5.20 -12.42 -3.91
CA ILE A 52 5.55 -12.81 -5.28
C ILE A 52 7.05 -12.63 -5.51
N HIS A 53 7.55 -13.25 -6.57
CA HIS A 53 8.89 -13.02 -7.10
C HIS A 53 8.76 -12.51 -8.53
N PHE A 54 9.23 -11.29 -8.80
CA PHE A 54 9.18 -10.69 -10.13
C PHE A 54 10.37 -11.15 -10.97
N VAL A 55 10.11 -11.55 -12.20
CA VAL A 55 11.12 -11.98 -13.17
C VAL A 55 11.14 -11.00 -14.33
N ASP A 56 12.19 -10.18 -14.38
CA ASP A 56 12.38 -9.22 -15.46
C ASP A 56 13.01 -9.89 -16.70
N MET A 57 12.24 -9.90 -17.79
CA MET A 57 12.67 -10.33 -19.12
C MET A 57 12.36 -9.27 -20.19
N GLY A 58 12.19 -8.00 -19.78
CA GLY A 58 11.79 -6.92 -20.68
C GLY A 58 10.34 -7.05 -21.15
N ALA A 59 10.13 -7.47 -22.40
CA ALA A 59 8.79 -7.58 -22.98
C ALA A 59 7.99 -8.78 -22.44
N ASP A 60 8.68 -9.83 -22.01
CA ASP A 60 8.09 -11.09 -21.53
C ASP A 60 8.17 -11.22 -20.00
N SER A 61 8.26 -10.11 -19.28
CA SER A 61 8.33 -10.12 -17.81
C SER A 61 7.06 -10.71 -17.18
N TYR A 62 7.24 -11.47 -16.11
CA TYR A 62 6.16 -12.12 -15.37
C TYR A 62 6.48 -12.18 -13.88
N PHE A 63 5.54 -12.60 -13.05
CA PHE A 63 5.80 -12.91 -11.65
C PHE A 63 5.43 -14.35 -11.32
N LEU A 64 6.06 -14.86 -10.28
CA LEU A 64 5.75 -16.14 -9.67
C LEU A 64 5.13 -15.90 -8.30
N THR A 65 4.00 -16.53 -8.03
CA THR A 65 3.36 -16.44 -6.71
C THR A 65 4.10 -17.30 -5.70
N ARG A 66 4.35 -16.77 -4.49
CA ARG A 66 4.91 -17.55 -3.39
C ARG A 66 3.95 -18.68 -3.01
N PRO A 67 4.43 -19.92 -2.81
CA PRO A 67 3.58 -21.01 -2.36
C PRO A 67 2.82 -20.66 -1.07
N GLY A 68 1.50 -20.84 -1.09
CA GLY A 68 0.63 -20.52 0.03
C GLY A 68 0.17 -19.06 0.11
N ALA A 69 0.54 -18.17 -0.81
CA ALA A 69 0.18 -16.75 -0.74
C ALA A 69 -1.34 -16.51 -0.81
N HIS A 70 -2.04 -17.24 -1.69
CA HIS A 70 -3.50 -17.12 -1.81
C HIS A 70 -4.20 -17.57 -0.52
N GLU A 71 -3.81 -18.74 -0.01
CA GLU A 71 -4.36 -19.30 1.23
C GLU A 71 -4.03 -18.41 2.43
N PHE A 72 -2.82 -17.83 2.45
CA PHE A 72 -2.41 -16.88 3.47
C PHE A 72 -3.29 -15.63 3.47
N LEU A 73 -3.51 -15.00 2.31
CA LEU A 73 -4.37 -13.82 2.20
C LEU A 73 -5.81 -14.14 2.61
N GLU A 74 -6.33 -15.29 2.17
CA GLU A 74 -7.67 -15.75 2.51
C GLU A 74 -7.83 -15.95 4.03
N GLU A 75 -6.90 -16.65 4.67
CA GLU A 75 -6.97 -16.88 6.12
C GLU A 75 -6.73 -15.61 6.93
N MET A 76 -5.77 -14.77 6.55
CA MET A 76 -5.45 -13.56 7.31
C MET A 76 -6.52 -12.48 7.19
N SER A 77 -7.26 -12.43 6.09
CA SER A 77 -8.37 -11.48 5.91
C SER A 77 -9.51 -11.67 6.91
N LYS A 78 -9.57 -12.81 7.60
CA LYS A 78 -10.54 -13.09 8.68
C LYS A 78 -10.16 -12.45 10.01
N TYR A 79 -8.92 -11.99 10.14
CA TYR A 79 -8.37 -11.43 11.38
C TYR A 79 -7.84 -10.00 11.21
N TYR A 80 -7.42 -9.63 10.01
CA TYR A 80 -6.73 -8.37 9.72
C TYR A 80 -7.37 -7.63 8.54
N GLU A 81 -7.36 -6.31 8.63
CA GLU A 81 -7.40 -5.47 7.42
C GLU A 81 -6.04 -5.58 6.73
N ILE A 82 -6.01 -6.06 5.48
CA ILE A 82 -4.75 -6.25 4.76
C ILE A 82 -4.47 -5.02 3.89
N VAL A 83 -3.26 -4.48 4.00
CA VAL A 83 -2.75 -3.37 3.20
C VAL A 83 -1.46 -3.77 2.53
N VAL A 84 -1.32 -3.51 1.24
CA VAL A 84 -0.08 -3.64 0.51
C VAL A 84 0.68 -2.32 0.58
N PHE A 85 1.92 -2.38 1.05
CA PHE A 85 2.82 -1.25 1.01
C PHE A 85 4.17 -1.69 0.46
N THR A 86 4.46 -1.23 -0.75
CA THR A 86 5.63 -1.65 -1.52
C THR A 86 6.38 -0.46 -2.11
N ALA A 87 7.63 -0.68 -2.50
CA ALA A 87 8.44 0.30 -3.24
C ALA A 87 8.12 0.33 -4.74
N GLY A 88 7.35 -0.65 -5.25
CA GLY A 88 6.90 -0.70 -6.63
C GLY A 88 6.00 0.47 -7.03
N MET A 89 5.95 0.78 -8.33
CA MET A 89 5.01 1.77 -8.87
C MET A 89 3.58 1.24 -8.78
N LYS A 90 2.60 2.15 -8.67
CA LYS A 90 1.19 1.79 -8.49
C LYS A 90 0.69 0.88 -9.60
N GLU A 91 1.01 1.18 -10.86
CA GLU A 91 0.54 0.41 -12.02
C GLU A 91 1.05 -1.03 -12.00
N TYR A 92 2.27 -1.22 -11.48
CA TYR A 92 2.84 -2.55 -11.27
C TYR A 92 2.14 -3.28 -10.12
N ALA A 93 1.99 -2.62 -8.98
CA ALA A 93 1.34 -3.20 -7.81
C ALA A 93 -0.11 -3.61 -8.11
N ASP A 94 -0.88 -2.74 -8.77
CA ASP A 94 -2.24 -3.02 -9.23
C ASP A 94 -2.27 -4.26 -10.13
N TRP A 95 -1.37 -4.34 -11.13
CA TRP A 95 -1.32 -5.48 -12.05
C TRP A 95 -1.00 -6.81 -11.37
N VAL A 96 -0.15 -6.80 -10.34
CA VAL A 96 0.13 -8.00 -9.53
C VAL A 96 -1.09 -8.36 -8.68
N ILE A 97 -1.65 -7.38 -7.95
CA ILE A 97 -2.76 -7.57 -7.02
C ILE A 97 -4.01 -8.08 -7.75
N ASP A 98 -4.35 -7.51 -8.90
CA ASP A 98 -5.50 -7.92 -9.72
C ASP A 98 -5.47 -9.41 -10.09
N LYS A 99 -4.27 -9.99 -10.18
CA LYS A 99 -4.07 -11.41 -10.50
C LYS A 99 -3.89 -12.29 -9.26
N LEU A 100 -3.29 -11.76 -8.20
CA LEU A 100 -3.00 -12.49 -6.96
C LEU A 100 -4.24 -12.58 -6.05
N ASP A 101 -5.02 -11.51 -5.95
CA ASP A 101 -6.11 -11.37 -4.98
C ASP A 101 -7.49 -11.40 -5.66
N VAL A 102 -7.80 -12.53 -6.26
CA VAL A 102 -9.07 -12.76 -6.99
C VAL A 102 -10.32 -12.64 -6.10
N ASN A 103 -10.16 -12.74 -4.78
CA ASN A 103 -11.26 -12.66 -3.80
C ASN A 103 -11.35 -11.28 -3.12
N SER A 104 -10.54 -10.30 -3.53
CA SER A 104 -10.53 -8.93 -3.00
C SER A 104 -10.38 -8.89 -1.48
N ARG A 105 -9.36 -9.57 -0.95
CA ARG A 105 -8.97 -9.61 0.46
C ARG A 105 -8.07 -8.44 0.88
N ILE A 106 -7.33 -7.87 -0.05
CA ILE A 106 -6.48 -6.69 0.14
C ILE A 106 -7.35 -5.45 -0.02
N LYS A 107 -7.28 -4.53 0.96
CA LYS A 107 -8.14 -3.35 1.00
C LYS A 107 -7.48 -2.11 0.39
N TYR A 108 -6.18 -1.95 0.61
CA TYR A 108 -5.39 -0.80 0.16
C TYR A 108 -4.03 -1.23 -0.36
#